data_AF-A0A4U0VNA6-F1
#
_entry.id   AF-A0A4U0VNA6-F1
#
_cell.length_a   1.000
_cell.length_b   1.000
_cell.length_c   1.000
_cell.angle_alpha   90.00
_cell.angle_beta   90.00
_cell.angle_gamma   90.00
#
_symmetry.space_group_name_H-M   'P 1'
#
loop_
_entity.id
_entity.type
_entity.pdbx_description
1 polymer ?
#
loop_
_entity_poly.entity_id
_entity_poly.type
_entity_poly.pdbx_seq_one_letter_code
_entity_poly.pdbx_strand_id
1 'polypeptide(L)'
;MKSEDCPGLSVTLQAAGADLLEYAVGEEGDEADTSKRYVEVVAGSNFSVGIQYDRAFLYPQDTIEVRAWLDGQYADGICSNPKKRRSSQIEAIDGINSLQNGRWVIQKLQFAALTTDDGLPKASMNDTLKELERFE
;
A
#
# COMPACT_ATOMS: atom_id res chain seq x y z
N MET A 1 -5.86 -3.04 -2.60
CA MET A 1 -5.27 -3.81 -3.71
C MET A 1 -5.40 -5.31 -3.47
N LYS A 2 -5.95 -6.04 -4.44
CA LYS A 2 -6.00 -7.51 -4.44
C LYS A 2 -5.21 -8.01 -5.64
N SER A 3 -4.41 -9.05 -5.45
CA SER A 3 -3.70 -9.72 -6.54
C SER A 3 -4.55 -10.90 -7.00
N GLU A 4 -4.77 -11.03 -8.31
CA GLU A 4 -5.44 -12.20 -8.89
C GLU A 4 -4.57 -13.47 -8.76
N ASP A 5 -3.25 -13.30 -8.84
CA ASP A 5 -2.26 -14.37 -8.69
C ASP A 5 -2.12 -14.84 -7.23
N CYS A 6 -2.53 -14.01 -6.28
CA CYS A 6 -2.57 -14.35 -4.85
C CYS A 6 -3.97 -14.15 -4.25
N PRO A 7 -4.96 -15.00 -4.60
CA PRO A 7 -6.31 -14.90 -4.07
C PRO A 7 -6.32 -14.89 -2.55
N GLY A 8 -7.18 -14.04 -1.98
CA GLY A 8 -7.34 -13.90 -0.53
C GLY A 8 -6.27 -13.09 0.20
N LEU A 9 -5.24 -12.60 -0.51
CA LEU A 9 -4.36 -11.55 -0.01
C LEU A 9 -4.90 -10.18 -0.42
N SER A 10 -4.99 -9.27 0.54
CA SER A 10 -5.29 -7.85 0.29
C SER A 10 -4.22 -6.98 0.93
N VAL A 11 -3.71 -6.03 0.15
CA VAL A 11 -2.80 -4.98 0.59
C VAL A 11 -3.54 -3.65 0.46
N THR A 12 -3.48 -2.78 1.45
CA THR A 12 -4.12 -1.46 1.44
C THR A 12 -3.14 -0.39 1.89
N LEU A 13 -3.32 0.83 1.41
CA LEU A 13 -2.71 1.99 2.04
C LEU A 13 -3.74 2.62 2.98
N GLN A 14 -3.33 2.93 4.19
CA GLN A 14 -4.21 3.49 5.21
C GLN A 14 -3.69 4.84 5.67
N ALA A 15 -4.57 5.83 5.80
CA ALA A 15 -4.28 7.13 6.38
C ALA A 15 -5.26 7.41 7.51
N ALA A 16 -4.74 7.86 8.67
CA ALA A 16 -5.56 8.07 9.87
C ALA A 16 -6.43 6.85 10.29
N GLY A 17 -5.96 5.63 9.98
CA GLY A 17 -6.65 4.37 10.30
C GLY A 17 -7.79 4.00 9.34
N ALA A 18 -8.00 4.74 8.25
CA ALA A 18 -8.95 4.42 7.19
C ALA A 18 -8.21 4.01 5.91
N ASP A 19 -8.78 3.05 5.18
CA ASP A 19 -8.27 2.64 3.87
C ASP A 19 -8.42 3.79 2.87
N LEU A 20 -7.37 4.05 2.09
CA LEU A 20 -7.38 5.02 1.01
C LEU A 20 -8.13 4.44 -0.20
N LEU A 21 -8.82 5.33 -0.93
CA LEU A 21 -9.45 4.97 -2.18
C LEU A 21 -8.38 4.73 -3.24
N GLU A 22 -8.42 3.55 -3.86
CA GLU A 22 -7.51 3.14 -4.93
C GLU A 22 -8.17 3.28 -6.29
N TYR A 23 -7.40 3.77 -7.26
CA TYR A 23 -7.80 3.90 -8.66
C TYR A 23 -6.94 2.96 -9.53
N ALA A 24 -7.58 2.30 -10.49
CA ALA A 24 -6.91 1.40 -11.43
C ALA A 24 -6.08 2.18 -12.47
N VAL A 25 -4.99 1.60 -12.93
CA VAL A 25 -4.09 2.18 -13.94
C VAL A 25 -4.58 1.79 -15.35
N GLY A 26 -5.73 2.33 -15.79
CA GLY A 26 -6.25 2.08 -17.15
C GLY A 26 -6.28 0.60 -17.58
N GLU A 27 -6.25 0.34 -18.90
CA GLU A 27 -6.23 -1.03 -19.46
C GLU A 27 -4.87 -1.73 -19.36
N GLU A 28 -3.78 -1.00 -19.08
CA GLU A 28 -2.41 -1.53 -18.99
C GLU A 28 -1.98 -1.89 -17.54
N GLY A 29 -2.93 -1.86 -16.60
CA GLY A 29 -2.62 -1.61 -15.19
C GLY A 29 -1.99 -2.75 -14.39
N ASP A 30 -2.18 -3.99 -14.80
CA ASP A 30 -1.67 -5.15 -14.09
C ASP A 30 -0.79 -5.99 -15.04
N GLU A 31 0.44 -6.25 -14.63
CA GLU A 31 1.34 -7.22 -15.27
C GLU A 31 1.23 -8.55 -14.51
N ALA A 32 1.70 -9.65 -15.11
CA ALA A 32 1.79 -10.93 -14.38
C ALA A 32 2.58 -10.73 -13.08
N ASP A 33 2.01 -11.12 -11.94
CA ASP A 33 2.57 -10.97 -10.59
C ASP A 33 2.67 -9.53 -10.05
N THR A 34 2.19 -8.51 -10.76
CA THR A 34 2.25 -7.11 -10.31
C THR A 34 0.94 -6.38 -10.48
N SER A 35 0.37 -5.92 -9.36
CA SER A 35 -0.78 -5.00 -9.38
C SER A 35 -0.33 -3.56 -9.15
N LYS A 36 -0.80 -2.62 -9.99
CA LYS A 36 -0.50 -1.18 -9.84
C LYS A 36 -1.77 -0.40 -9.56
N ARG A 37 -1.73 0.51 -8.58
CA ARG A 37 -2.88 1.34 -8.19
C ARG A 37 -2.40 2.76 -7.88
N TYR A 38 -3.23 3.75 -8.18
CA TYR A 38 -3.04 5.14 -7.74
C TYR A 38 -3.88 5.42 -6.50
N VAL A 39 -3.40 6.32 -5.65
CA VAL A 39 -4.15 6.84 -4.50
C VAL A 39 -4.02 8.35 -4.48
N GLU A 40 -5.08 9.03 -4.06
CA GLU A 40 -5.03 10.45 -3.78
C GLU A 40 -4.75 10.67 -2.29
N VAL A 41 -3.82 11.56 -1.99
CA VAL A 41 -3.30 11.73 -0.63
C VAL A 41 -3.04 13.19 -0.30
N VAL A 42 -3.16 13.53 0.98
CA VAL A 42 -2.63 14.79 1.50
C VAL A 42 -1.14 14.57 1.79
N ALA A 43 -0.27 15.34 1.13
CA ALA A 43 1.19 15.16 1.21
C ALA A 43 1.70 15.07 2.66
N GLY A 44 1.21 15.92 3.57
CA GLY A 44 1.65 15.93 4.96
C GLY A 44 1.16 14.75 5.82
N SER A 45 0.28 13.89 5.31
CA SER A 45 -0.32 12.81 6.11
C SER A 45 0.62 11.63 6.31
N ASN A 46 0.54 11.05 7.50
CA ASN A 46 1.15 9.76 7.78
C ASN A 46 0.30 8.63 7.19
N PHE A 47 0.96 7.54 6.80
CA PHE A 47 0.27 6.37 6.29
C PHE A 47 0.86 5.07 6.82
N SER A 48 0.14 3.97 6.58
CA SER A 48 0.60 2.61 6.82
C SER A 48 0.22 1.69 5.67
N VAL A 49 1.01 0.64 5.47
CA VAL A 49 0.68 -0.44 4.54
C VAL A 49 -0.04 -1.53 5.32
N GLY A 50 -1.33 -1.69 5.08
CA GLY A 50 -2.17 -2.72 5.68
C GLY A 50 -2.13 -4.03 4.89
N ILE A 51 -2.04 -5.15 5.59
CA ILE A 51 -2.02 -6.50 5.04
C ILE A 51 -3.12 -7.31 5.70
N GLN A 52 -3.93 -7.96 4.87
CA GLN A 52 -5.03 -8.79 5.31
C GLN A 52 -5.08 -10.09 4.50
N TYR A 53 -5.34 -11.18 5.21
CA TYR A 53 -5.58 -12.50 4.65
C TYR A 53 -7.04 -12.89 4.91
N ASP A 54 -7.77 -13.26 3.87
CA ASP A 54 -9.10 -13.85 4.00
C ASP A 54 -9.04 -15.39 3.89
N ARG A 55 -10.22 -16.04 3.87
CA ARG A 55 -10.33 -17.50 3.86
C ARG A 55 -9.92 -18.15 2.54
N ALA A 56 -9.86 -17.39 1.45
CA ALA A 56 -9.43 -17.87 0.14
C ALA A 56 -7.90 -17.90 -0.01
N PHE A 57 -7.15 -17.37 0.97
CA PHE A 57 -5.69 -17.37 0.92
C PHE A 57 -5.12 -18.79 0.86
N LEU A 58 -4.30 -19.05 -0.16
CA LEU A 58 -3.85 -20.39 -0.53
C LEU A 58 -2.78 -20.97 0.40
N TYR A 59 -2.05 -20.12 1.12
CA TYR A 59 -0.89 -20.50 1.93
C TYR A 59 -1.11 -20.27 3.44
N PRO A 60 -2.22 -20.74 4.03
CA PRO A 60 -2.57 -20.35 5.40
C PRO A 60 -1.60 -20.90 6.45
N GLN A 61 -0.89 -22.00 6.15
CA GLN A 61 0.05 -22.65 7.09
C GLN A 61 1.46 -22.07 7.01
N ASP A 62 1.78 -21.32 5.95
CA ASP A 62 3.12 -20.81 5.71
C ASP A 62 3.33 -19.49 6.45
N THR A 63 4.60 -19.19 6.75
CA THR A 63 4.97 -17.85 7.20
C THR A 63 5.20 -17.00 5.97
N ILE A 64 4.45 -15.92 5.86
CA ILE A 64 4.49 -15.01 4.72
C ILE A 64 5.36 -13.82 5.10
N GLU A 65 6.45 -13.63 4.36
CA GLU A 65 7.25 -12.41 4.48
C GLU A 65 6.64 -11.33 3.58
N VAL A 66 6.27 -10.21 4.18
CA VAL A 66 5.84 -9.01 3.46
C VAL A 66 6.93 -7.96 3.65
N ARG A 67 7.32 -7.32 2.55
CA ARG A 67 8.31 -6.25 2.56
C ARG A 67 7.71 -5.04 1.85
N ALA A 68 7.99 -3.86 2.39
CA ALA A 68 7.62 -2.58 1.82
C ALA A 68 8.87 -1.88 1.28
N TRP A 69 8.76 -1.34 0.07
CA TRP A 69 9.76 -0.48 -0.53
C TRP A 69 9.13 0.88 -0.82
N LEU A 70 9.85 1.93 -0.48
CA LEU A 70 9.47 3.33 -0.71
C LEU A 70 10.55 3.95 -1.59
N ASP A 71 10.17 4.55 -2.71
CA ASP A 71 11.10 5.10 -3.71
C ASP A 71 12.22 4.14 -4.13
N GLY A 72 11.89 2.84 -4.24
CA GLY A 72 12.84 1.78 -4.59
C GLY A 72 13.80 1.39 -3.45
N GLN A 73 13.70 2.00 -2.27
CA GLN A 73 14.48 1.65 -1.09
C GLN A 73 13.67 0.75 -0.15
N TYR A 74 14.32 -0.25 0.43
CA TYR A 74 13.68 -1.09 1.46
C TYR A 74 13.35 -0.23 2.67
N ALA A 75 12.07 -0.21 3.03
CA ALA A 75 11.57 0.53 4.19
C ALA A 75 11.52 -0.37 5.42
N ASP A 76 10.65 -1.39 5.39
CA ASP A 76 10.52 -2.37 6.47
C ASP A 76 9.81 -3.63 5.98
N GLY A 77 9.69 -4.63 6.85
CA GLY A 77 9.01 -5.88 6.54
C GLY A 77 8.49 -6.60 7.78
N ILE A 78 7.49 -7.46 7.57
CA ILE A 78 6.87 -8.28 8.60
C ILE A 78 6.81 -9.73 8.17
N CYS A 79 7.04 -10.64 9.12
CA CYS A 79 6.74 -12.06 8.95
C CYS A 79 5.35 -12.33 9.53
N SER A 80 4.35 -12.47 8.66
CA SER A 80 2.98 -12.78 9.03
C SER A 80 2.74 -14.29 9.07
N ASN A 81 1.87 -14.73 9.97
CA ASN A 81 1.39 -16.11 10.02
C ASN A 81 -0.14 -16.11 9.86
N PRO A 82 -0.66 -16.32 8.64
CA PRO A 82 -2.08 -16.18 8.32
C PRO A 82 -3.00 -17.08 9.17
N LYS A 83 -2.60 -18.32 9.48
CA LYS A 83 -3.39 -19.23 10.34
C LYS A 83 -3.71 -18.66 11.72
N LYS A 84 -2.82 -17.85 12.29
CA LYS A 84 -2.99 -17.26 13.62
C LYS A 84 -3.88 -16.01 13.59
N ARG A 85 -4.28 -15.55 12.41
CA ARG A 85 -5.03 -14.31 12.23
C ARG A 85 -6.50 -14.58 11.99
N ARG A 86 -7.34 -13.64 12.46
CA ARG A 86 -8.76 -13.61 12.11
C ARG A 86 -8.89 -12.94 10.74
N SER A 87 -9.90 -13.33 9.96
CA SER A 87 -10.10 -12.82 8.60
C SER A 87 -10.30 -11.31 8.47
N SER A 88 -10.54 -10.59 9.57
CA SER A 88 -10.69 -9.14 9.62
C SER A 88 -9.51 -8.43 10.30
N GLN A 89 -8.46 -9.17 10.68
CA GLN A 89 -7.31 -8.58 11.34
C GLN A 89 -6.35 -8.04 10.30
N ILE A 90 -6.03 -6.76 10.44
CA ILE A 90 -5.04 -6.08 9.60
C ILE A 90 -3.71 -6.06 10.35
N GLU A 91 -2.66 -6.52 9.69
CA GLU A 91 -1.28 -6.25 10.09
C GLU A 91 -0.80 -5.02 9.32
N ALA A 92 -0.04 -4.14 9.97
CA ALA A 92 0.38 -2.90 9.34
C ALA A 92 1.88 -2.69 9.47
N ILE A 93 2.49 -2.26 8.36
CA ILE A 93 3.80 -1.61 8.36
C ILE A 93 3.53 -0.11 8.48
N ASP A 94 3.76 0.45 9.68
CA ASP A 94 3.36 1.83 10.01
C ASP A 94 4.54 2.79 10.23
N GLY A 95 5.76 2.30 10.06
CA GLY A 95 6.97 3.09 10.20
C GLY A 95 8.23 2.28 9.94
N ILE A 96 9.37 2.94 10.00
CA ILE A 96 10.70 2.38 9.78
C ILE A 96 11.50 2.52 11.07
N ASN A 97 12.25 1.48 11.43
CA ASN A 97 13.19 1.54 12.54
C ASN A 97 14.31 2.54 12.22
N SER A 98 14.46 3.56 13.06
CA SER A 98 15.45 4.62 12.91
C SER A 98 16.25 4.79 14.21
N LEU A 99 17.55 5.02 14.09
CA LEU A 99 18.41 5.29 15.24
C LEU A 99 18.53 6.80 15.44
N GLN A 100 17.87 7.33 16.47
CA GLN A 100 17.90 8.76 16.80
C GLN A 100 18.49 8.94 18.20
N ASN A 101 19.54 9.74 18.32
CA ASN A 101 20.21 10.03 19.59
C ASN A 101 20.57 8.76 20.40
N GLY A 102 21.04 7.72 19.70
CA GLY A 102 21.42 6.44 20.31
C GLY A 102 20.26 5.56 20.76
N ARG A 103 19.01 5.89 20.40
CA ARG A 103 17.82 5.09 20.69
C ARG A 103 17.12 4.66 19.41
N TRP A 104 16.67 3.42 19.39
CA TRP A 104 15.77 2.94 18.34
C TRP A 104 14.39 3.57 18.53
N VAL A 105 13.91 4.22 17.48
CA VAL A 105 12.57 4.80 17.40
C VAL A 105 11.91 4.35 16.10
N ILE A 106 10.58 4.29 16.11
CA ILE A 106 9.80 4.06 14.89
C ILE A 106 9.50 5.42 14.27
N GLN A 107 10.09 5.68 13.11
CA GLN A 107 9.74 6.83 12.29
C GLN A 107 8.52 6.49 11.44
N LYS A 108 7.40 7.20 11.64
CA LYS A 108 6.17 6.97 10.88
C LYS A 108 6.38 7.26 9.38
N LEU A 109 5.71 6.48 8.53
CA LEU A 109 5.70 6.73 7.08
C LEU A 109 4.86 7.98 6.79
N GLN A 110 5.33 8.82 5.87
CA GLN A 110 4.66 10.06 5.49
C GLN A 110 4.74 10.25 3.98
N PHE A 111 3.65 10.66 3.34
CA PHE A 111 3.63 10.83 1.88
C PHE A 111 4.59 11.93 1.40
N ALA A 112 4.79 12.99 2.18
CA ALA A 112 5.73 14.08 1.89
C ALA A 112 7.19 13.63 1.89
N ALA A 113 7.50 12.44 2.42
CA ALA A 113 8.83 11.86 2.37
C ALA A 113 9.06 11.00 1.11
N LEU A 114 8.04 10.81 0.27
CA LEU A 114 8.12 10.10 -1.00
C LEU A 114 8.41 11.07 -2.15
N THR A 115 9.08 10.56 -3.16
CA THR A 115 9.37 11.27 -4.40
C THR A 115 8.12 11.27 -5.27
N THR A 116 7.57 12.45 -5.53
CA THR A 116 6.51 12.62 -6.52
C THR A 116 7.13 12.80 -7.90
N ASP A 117 6.59 12.11 -8.91
CA ASP A 117 6.82 12.52 -10.29
C ASP A 117 5.83 13.65 -10.59
N ASP A 118 6.24 14.90 -10.36
CA ASP A 118 5.46 16.10 -10.69
C ASP A 118 5.35 16.34 -12.21
N GLY A 119 5.80 15.37 -13.03
CA GLY A 119 5.52 15.36 -14.46
C GLY A 119 4.01 15.38 -14.70
N LEU A 120 3.55 16.35 -15.51
CA LEU A 120 2.15 16.42 -15.96
C LEU A 120 1.66 15.01 -16.31
N PRO A 121 0.52 14.56 -15.77
CA PRO A 121 -0.02 13.26 -16.12
C PRO A 121 -0.06 13.17 -17.64
N LYS A 122 0.40 12.05 -18.22
CA LYS A 122 0.22 11.78 -19.65
C LYS A 122 -1.24 12.11 -19.98
N ALA A 123 -1.50 12.80 -21.09
CA ALA A 123 -2.79 13.43 -21.37
C ALA A 123 -4.03 12.53 -21.13
N SER A 124 -3.89 11.21 -21.21
CA SER A 124 -4.95 10.24 -20.85
C SER A 124 -5.38 10.25 -19.39
N MET A 125 -4.51 10.58 -18.43
CA MET A 125 -4.84 10.66 -17.00
C MET A 125 -5.56 11.98 -16.64
N ASN A 126 -5.34 13.05 -17.41
CA ASN A 126 -6.07 14.31 -17.22
C ASN A 126 -7.54 14.17 -17.61
N ASP A 127 -7.87 13.30 -18.56
CA ASP A 127 -9.26 13.05 -18.94
C ASP A 127 -10.00 12.27 -17.83
N THR A 128 -9.33 11.29 -17.19
CA THR A 128 -9.87 10.59 -16.01
C THR A 128 -10.03 11.51 -14.80
N LEU A 129 -9.07 12.40 -14.53
CA LEU A 129 -9.15 13.37 -13.43
C LEU A 129 -10.26 14.42 -13.65
N LYS A 130 -10.41 14.91 -14.89
CA LYS A 130 -11.49 15.85 -15.24
C LYS A 130 -12.88 15.24 -15.23
N GLU A 131 -13.01 13.94 -15.51
CA GLU A 131 -14.29 13.24 -15.36
C GLU A 131 -14.70 13.08 -13.89
N LEU A 132 -13.72 12.96 -12.98
CA LEU A 132 -13.98 12.86 -11.53
C LEU A 132 -14.43 14.19 -10.91
N GLU A 133 -13.86 15.33 -11.34
CA GLU A 133 -14.28 16.67 -10.89
C GLU A 133 -15.68 17.11 -11.37
N ARG A 134 -16.30 16.35 -12.29
CA ARG A 134 -17.63 16.67 -12.84
C ARG A 134 -18.80 16.07 -12.06
N PHE A 135 -18.53 15.30 -11.00
CA PHE A 135 -19.55 14.66 -10.17
C PHE A 135 -19.72 15.28 -8.76
N GLU A 136 -19.12 16.44 -8.49
CA GLU A 136 -19.42 17.28 -7.30
C GLU A 136 -20.47 18.36 -7.58
#